data_AF-A0A943I2E5-F1
#
_entry.id   AF-A0A943I2E5-F1
#
_cell.length_a   1.000
_cell.length_b   1.000
_cell.length_c   1.000
_cell.angle_alpha   90.00
_cell.angle_beta   90.00
_cell.angle_gamma   90.00
#
_symmetry.space_group_name_H-M   'P 1'
#
loop_
_entity.id
_entity.type
_entity.pdbx_description
1 polymer ?
#
loop_
_entity_poly.entity_id
_entity_poly.type
_entity_poly.pdbx_seq_one_letter_code
_entity_poly.pdbx_strand_id
1 'polypeptide(L)'
;MADWTGAIMTKQGRALEAKVTAGICKLELTKLKVGDGEPHEIESMTDLAAPKLDIGISSISPTDAGICDIEGVITNAELEKGFYMRELGIYATDPEEGEILYAVATDSHADYLQAKGSSTTLSVGLHVQVVITNADSVTAVLSPKGLVTLQDLKNHDKTPDAHTALAATINDALKPTGDTDTVRNLLSQLANRYKVGAGVEHWTDNPPITMAAVKTFMDKMASGSAVVWDGNKWHNPLTGAYGLNAQNGYVCFGPNDGGLIIQWGTTDKDKGVGAVRFVYPITCTPLSATASCTSMSDDPSDAAITTLMNNSCNIDVKQSAYTGAYRIIIIGRS
;
A
#
# COMPACT_ATOMS: atom_id res chain seq x y z
N MET A 1 -48.44 4.16 29.65
CA MET A 1 -47.64 3.23 28.85
C MET A 1 -48.62 2.63 27.88
N ALA A 2 -48.43 2.92 26.60
CA ALA A 2 -49.19 2.32 25.52
C ALA A 2 -49.29 0.79 25.70
N ASP A 3 -50.48 0.24 25.48
CA ASP A 3 -50.80 -1.18 25.56
C ASP A 3 -51.43 -1.62 24.23
N TRP A 4 -50.57 -1.65 23.21
CA TRP A 4 -50.94 -2.06 21.86
C TRP A 4 -51.42 -3.51 21.87
N THR A 5 -52.69 -3.70 21.50
CA THR A 5 -53.23 -5.03 21.24
C THR A 5 -52.57 -5.61 19.97
N GLY A 6 -52.28 -6.92 19.99
CA GLY A 6 -51.59 -7.58 18.87
C GLY A 6 -52.22 -7.27 17.52
N ALA A 7 -51.40 -6.98 16.51
CA ALA A 7 -51.87 -6.52 15.21
C ALA A 7 -52.83 -7.54 14.56
N ILE A 8 -54.00 -7.06 14.14
CA ILE A 8 -55.01 -7.83 13.41
C ILE A 8 -54.85 -7.57 11.91
N MET A 9 -54.75 -8.63 11.13
CA MET A 9 -54.62 -8.52 9.68
C MET A 9 -55.95 -8.20 9.00
N THR A 10 -55.91 -7.35 7.98
CA THR A 10 -57.07 -7.08 7.14
C THR A 10 -57.34 -8.25 6.19
N LYS A 11 -58.49 -8.26 5.52
CA LYS A 11 -58.78 -9.21 4.43
C LYS A 11 -57.74 -9.12 3.31
N GLN A 12 -57.30 -7.91 2.96
CA GLN A 12 -56.26 -7.70 1.95
C GLN A 12 -54.89 -8.18 2.46
N GLY A 13 -54.57 -7.92 3.73
CA GLY A 13 -53.34 -8.40 4.37
C GLY A 13 -53.25 -9.93 4.38
N ARG A 14 -54.33 -10.63 4.73
CA ARG A 14 -54.38 -12.10 4.68
C ARG A 14 -54.25 -12.65 3.26
N ALA A 15 -54.82 -11.97 2.27
CA ALA A 15 -54.67 -12.34 0.87
C ALA A 15 -53.20 -12.19 0.40
N LEU A 16 -52.54 -11.09 0.77
CA LEU A 16 -51.13 -10.87 0.48
C LEU A 16 -50.24 -11.89 1.21
N GLU A 17 -50.50 -12.18 2.48
CA GLU A 17 -49.75 -13.20 3.22
C GLU A 17 -49.88 -14.58 2.56
N ALA A 18 -51.08 -14.98 2.11
CA ALA A 18 -51.25 -16.22 1.37
C ALA A 18 -50.40 -16.27 0.08
N LYS A 19 -50.28 -15.15 -0.65
CA LYS A 19 -49.41 -15.03 -1.83
C LYS A 19 -47.92 -15.14 -1.45
N VAL A 20 -47.52 -14.52 -0.35
CA VAL A 20 -46.14 -14.57 0.18
C VAL A 20 -45.79 -15.98 0.66
N THR A 21 -46.66 -16.65 1.40
CA THR A 21 -46.48 -18.05 1.84
C THR A 21 -46.42 -19.02 0.66
N ALA A 22 -47.18 -18.75 -0.41
CA ALA A 22 -47.13 -19.52 -1.65
C ALA A 22 -45.87 -19.25 -2.51
N GLY A 23 -45.02 -18.29 -2.12
CA GLY A 23 -43.80 -17.92 -2.84
C GLY A 23 -44.03 -17.14 -4.14
N ILE A 24 -45.22 -16.55 -4.30
CA ILE A 24 -45.62 -15.80 -5.51
C ILE A 24 -44.99 -14.40 -5.51
N CYS A 25 -44.86 -13.78 -4.34
CA CYS A 25 -44.27 -12.45 -4.16
C CYS A 25 -43.51 -12.36 -2.83
N LYS A 26 -42.74 -11.28 -2.67
CA LYS A 26 -42.13 -10.87 -1.39
C LYS A 26 -43.05 -9.88 -0.69
N LEU A 27 -43.05 -9.87 0.64
CA LEU A 27 -43.77 -8.88 1.43
C LEU A 27 -42.97 -7.56 1.40
N GLU A 28 -43.43 -6.58 0.63
CA GLU A 28 -42.80 -5.26 0.56
C GLU A 28 -43.57 -4.24 1.40
N LEU A 29 -43.01 -3.84 2.54
CA LEU A 29 -43.57 -2.85 3.44
C LEU A 29 -43.22 -1.43 2.96
N THR A 30 -44.23 -0.57 2.85
CA THR A 30 -44.03 0.78 2.26
C THR A 30 -43.95 1.87 3.32
N LYS A 31 -44.83 1.82 4.33
CA LYS A 31 -44.93 2.82 5.39
C LYS A 31 -45.74 2.30 6.58
N LEU A 32 -45.67 3.05 7.67
CA LEU A 32 -46.56 2.94 8.81
C LEU A 32 -47.47 4.18 8.83
N LYS A 33 -48.68 4.05 9.37
CA LYS A 33 -49.54 5.21 9.70
C LYS A 33 -50.01 5.13 11.14
N VAL A 34 -50.19 6.27 11.79
CA VAL A 34 -50.86 6.34 13.10
C VAL A 34 -52.05 7.28 13.05
N GLY A 35 -53.06 6.96 13.86
CA GLY A 35 -54.32 7.70 13.93
C GLY A 35 -54.90 7.75 15.35
N ASP A 36 -56.01 8.48 15.49
CA ASP A 36 -56.77 8.61 16.73
C ASP A 36 -58.15 7.91 16.68
N GLY A 37 -58.36 7.06 15.67
CA GLY A 37 -59.60 6.30 15.49
C GLY A 37 -59.76 5.14 16.45
N GLU A 38 -61.01 4.70 16.63
CA GLU A 38 -61.39 3.50 17.40
C GLU A 38 -62.14 2.53 16.48
N PRO A 39 -61.44 1.81 15.59
CA PRO A 39 -62.09 0.88 14.66
C PRO A 39 -62.64 -0.34 15.40
N HIS A 40 -63.84 -0.77 15.02
CA HIS A 40 -64.50 -1.96 15.56
C HIS A 40 -64.43 -3.17 14.61
N GLU A 41 -64.22 -2.95 13.30
CA GLU A 41 -64.25 -3.97 12.24
C GLU A 41 -62.96 -3.95 11.40
N ILE A 42 -61.83 -4.26 12.04
CA ILE A 42 -60.48 -4.14 11.46
C ILE A 42 -60.30 -4.96 10.18
N GLU A 43 -60.89 -6.16 10.11
CA GLU A 43 -60.70 -7.06 8.97
C GLU A 43 -61.16 -6.48 7.63
N SER A 44 -62.10 -5.54 7.66
CA SER A 44 -62.70 -4.92 6.47
C SER A 44 -62.05 -3.60 6.07
N MET A 45 -61.10 -3.11 6.85
CA MET A 45 -60.46 -1.80 6.63
C MET A 45 -59.49 -1.84 5.45
N THR A 46 -59.50 -0.76 4.67
CA THR A 46 -58.55 -0.50 3.58
C THR A 46 -57.63 0.69 3.87
N ASP A 47 -57.96 1.49 4.89
CA ASP A 47 -57.16 2.58 5.47
C ASP A 47 -57.52 2.70 6.97
N LEU A 48 -56.71 3.42 7.75
CA LEU A 48 -57.03 3.70 9.16
C LEU A 48 -58.36 4.45 9.32
N ALA A 49 -59.01 4.33 10.49
CA ALA A 49 -60.31 4.95 10.71
C ALA A 49 -60.22 6.48 10.79
N ALA A 50 -59.13 7.01 11.36
CA ALA A 50 -58.81 8.43 11.44
C ALA A 50 -57.29 8.65 11.34
N PRO A 51 -56.67 8.48 10.15
CA PRO A 51 -55.24 8.66 9.96
C PRO A 51 -54.81 10.10 10.28
N LYS A 52 -53.69 10.25 11.00
CA LYS A 52 -53.12 11.56 11.37
C LYS A 52 -51.71 11.77 10.88
N LEU A 53 -50.89 10.73 10.86
CA LEU A 53 -49.47 10.86 10.54
C LEU A 53 -48.97 9.63 9.78
N ASP A 54 -48.28 9.89 8.67
CA ASP A 54 -47.52 8.89 7.94
C ASP A 54 -46.11 8.81 8.55
N ILE A 55 -45.64 7.59 8.80
CA ILE A 55 -44.34 7.29 9.40
C ILE A 55 -43.55 6.46 8.39
N GLY A 56 -42.37 6.95 8.01
CA GLY A 56 -41.42 6.20 7.20
C GLY A 56 -40.80 5.05 8.01
N ILE A 57 -40.53 3.94 7.35
CA ILE A 57 -39.78 2.83 7.93
C ILE A 57 -38.29 3.22 7.97
N SER A 58 -37.67 3.21 9.14
CA SER A 58 -36.24 3.52 9.32
C SER A 58 -35.36 2.28 9.24
N SER A 59 -35.85 1.13 9.70
CA SER A 59 -35.12 -0.14 9.63
C SER A 59 -36.08 -1.32 9.55
N ILE A 60 -35.61 -2.42 8.94
CA ILE A 60 -36.24 -3.75 9.05
C ILE A 60 -35.19 -4.76 9.49
N SER A 61 -35.48 -5.49 10.56
CA SER A 61 -34.59 -6.51 11.11
C SER A 61 -35.35 -7.83 11.25
N PRO A 62 -35.20 -8.77 10.30
CA PRO A 62 -35.70 -10.13 10.47
C PRO A 62 -34.99 -10.80 11.64
N THR A 63 -35.75 -11.50 12.49
CA THR A 63 -35.24 -12.28 13.63
C THR A 63 -35.50 -13.78 13.41
N ASP A 64 -34.65 -14.62 14.02
CA ASP A 64 -34.62 -16.08 13.85
C ASP A 64 -35.92 -16.81 14.26
N ALA A 65 -36.88 -16.11 14.87
CA ALA A 65 -38.14 -16.64 15.37
C ALA A 65 -39.33 -16.44 14.41
N GLY A 66 -39.11 -16.01 13.15
CA GLY A 66 -40.20 -15.67 12.25
C GLY A 66 -40.91 -14.37 12.67
N ILE A 67 -40.14 -13.41 13.17
CA ILE A 67 -40.62 -12.07 13.53
C ILE A 67 -39.73 -11.07 12.81
N CYS A 68 -40.32 -10.09 12.13
CA CYS A 68 -39.60 -8.93 11.62
C CYS A 68 -39.85 -7.76 12.56
N ASP A 69 -38.77 -7.21 13.09
CA ASP A 69 -38.83 -5.94 13.81
C ASP A 69 -38.77 -4.81 12.79
N ILE A 70 -39.79 -3.95 12.80
CA ILE A 70 -39.91 -2.78 11.95
C ILE A 70 -39.76 -1.57 12.86
N GLU A 71 -38.80 -0.72 12.52
CA GLU A 71 -38.55 0.49 13.28
C GLU A 71 -39.03 1.68 12.45
N GLY A 72 -39.76 2.58 13.10
CA GLY A 72 -40.19 3.86 12.54
C GLY A 72 -39.94 4.97 13.55
N VAL A 73 -39.67 6.18 13.06
CA VAL A 73 -39.41 7.33 13.92
C VAL A 73 -40.56 8.32 13.80
N ILE A 74 -41.27 8.54 14.90
CA ILE A 74 -42.28 9.59 14.99
C ILE A 74 -41.60 10.89 15.40
N THR A 75 -41.89 11.96 14.66
CA THR A 75 -41.46 13.32 15.02
C THR A 75 -42.67 14.24 15.12
N ASN A 76 -42.70 15.10 16.13
CA ASN A 76 -43.74 16.12 16.26
C ASN A 76 -43.49 17.38 15.41
N ALA A 77 -42.50 17.35 14.52
CA ALA A 77 -42.01 18.52 13.78
C ALA A 77 -43.05 19.11 12.81
N GLU A 78 -43.90 18.25 12.23
CA GLU A 78 -44.97 18.61 11.30
C GLU A 78 -46.38 18.47 11.93
N LEU A 79 -46.46 18.13 13.23
CA LEU A 79 -47.73 17.88 13.90
C LEU A 79 -48.33 19.17 14.47
N GLU A 80 -49.32 19.75 13.79
CA GLU A 80 -49.97 21.00 14.23
C GLU A 80 -50.86 20.81 15.47
N LYS A 81 -51.45 19.63 15.66
CA LYS A 81 -52.33 19.29 16.79
C LYS A 81 -51.95 17.93 17.34
N GLY A 82 -51.79 17.86 18.67
CA GLY A 82 -51.51 16.62 19.36
C GLY A 82 -52.72 15.69 19.35
N PHE A 83 -52.47 14.38 19.44
CA PHE A 83 -53.51 13.37 19.44
C PHE A 83 -53.08 12.13 20.23
N TYR A 84 -54.03 11.32 20.65
CA TYR A 84 -53.78 10.02 21.27
C TYR A 84 -53.60 8.98 20.17
N MET A 85 -52.45 8.30 20.14
CA MET A 85 -52.15 7.28 19.12
C MET A 85 -52.92 6.00 19.45
N ARG A 86 -54.09 5.82 18.83
CA ARG A 86 -55.03 4.73 19.15
C ARG A 86 -55.04 3.62 18.11
N GLU A 87 -54.56 3.91 16.91
CA GLU A 87 -54.45 2.95 15.83
C GLU A 87 -53.11 3.12 15.10
N LEU A 88 -52.51 2.00 14.73
CA LEU A 88 -51.28 1.88 13.97
C LEU A 88 -51.53 0.95 12.79
N GLY A 89 -51.34 1.44 11.57
CA GLY A 89 -51.48 0.68 10.34
C GLY A 89 -50.13 0.37 9.73
N ILE A 90 -49.94 -0.88 9.30
CA ILE A 90 -48.80 -1.33 8.52
C ILE A 90 -49.26 -1.45 7.06
N TYR A 91 -48.54 -0.80 6.14
CA TYR A 91 -48.88 -0.83 4.70
C TYR A 91 -47.85 -1.64 3.92
N ALA A 92 -48.35 -2.36 2.92
CA ALA A 92 -47.55 -3.19 2.04
C ALA A 92 -48.01 -3.07 0.59
N THR A 93 -47.14 -3.41 -0.36
CA THR A 93 -47.50 -3.47 -1.77
C THR A 93 -47.94 -4.88 -2.17
N ASP A 94 -49.18 -5.01 -2.63
CA ASP A 94 -49.68 -6.19 -3.33
C ASP A 94 -49.41 -6.04 -4.85
N PRO A 95 -48.88 -7.07 -5.52
CA PRO A 95 -48.56 -7.01 -6.95
C PRO A 95 -49.76 -6.79 -7.87
N GLU A 96 -50.98 -7.06 -7.42
CA GLU A 96 -52.22 -6.92 -8.18
C GLU A 96 -53.02 -5.67 -7.75
N GLU A 97 -53.07 -5.39 -6.43
CA GLU A 97 -53.91 -4.33 -5.86
C GLU A 97 -53.16 -3.01 -5.56
N GLY A 98 -51.82 -3.01 -5.62
CA GLY A 98 -51.00 -1.85 -5.25
C GLY A 98 -50.81 -1.73 -3.73
N GLU A 99 -50.71 -0.51 -3.21
CA GLU A 99 -50.51 -0.30 -1.77
C GLU A 99 -51.80 -0.63 -0.98
N ILE A 100 -51.71 -1.57 -0.04
CA ILE A 100 -52.81 -2.04 0.81
C ILE A 100 -52.50 -1.87 2.29
N LEU A 101 -53.55 -1.79 3.12
CA LEU A 101 -53.42 -1.88 4.58
C LEU A 101 -53.25 -3.35 4.98
N TYR A 102 -52.05 -3.73 5.41
CA TYR A 102 -51.70 -5.12 5.74
C TYR A 102 -52.26 -5.53 7.11
N ALA A 103 -51.97 -4.76 8.15
CA ALA A 103 -52.42 -5.04 9.51
C ALA A 103 -52.65 -3.75 10.31
N VAL A 104 -53.52 -3.83 11.31
CA VAL A 104 -53.82 -2.73 12.23
C VAL A 104 -53.63 -3.22 13.66
N ALA A 105 -52.89 -2.44 14.45
CA ALA A 105 -52.85 -2.57 15.90
C ALA A 105 -53.65 -1.41 16.52
N THR A 106 -54.38 -1.68 17.60
CA THR A 106 -55.10 -0.64 18.36
C THR A 106 -54.64 -0.62 19.81
N ASP A 107 -54.70 0.56 20.43
CA ASP A 107 -54.28 0.76 21.81
C ASP A 107 -55.40 1.43 22.63
N SER A 108 -55.91 0.71 23.63
CA SER A 108 -56.92 1.22 24.58
C SER A 108 -56.33 2.17 25.63
N HIS A 109 -55.01 2.19 25.79
CA HIS A 109 -54.22 3.05 26.70
C HIS A 109 -53.21 3.92 25.94
N ALA A 110 -53.65 4.47 24.81
CA ALA A 110 -52.86 5.27 23.89
C ALA A 110 -51.98 6.33 24.56
N ASP A 111 -50.71 6.38 24.17
CA ASP A 111 -49.81 7.47 24.53
C ASP A 111 -50.15 8.74 23.70
N TYR A 112 -50.06 9.92 24.35
CA TYR A 112 -50.38 11.21 23.73
C TYR A 112 -49.17 11.78 23.00
N LEU A 113 -49.30 11.99 21.69
CA LEU A 113 -48.30 12.67 20.87
C LEU A 113 -48.59 14.18 20.86
N GLN A 114 -47.67 14.98 21.40
CA GLN A 114 -47.84 16.43 21.53
C GLN A 114 -47.63 17.16 20.19
N ALA A 115 -48.39 18.24 19.96
CA ALA A 115 -48.18 19.15 18.83
C ALA A 115 -46.79 19.82 18.88
N LYS A 116 -46.36 20.34 17.74
CA LYS A 116 -45.26 21.31 17.62
C LYS A 116 -45.56 22.53 18.48
N GLY A 117 -44.76 22.84 19.51
CA GLY A 117 -45.02 24.08 20.25
C GLY A 117 -44.41 24.33 21.63
N SER A 118 -43.57 23.48 22.22
CA SER A 118 -42.89 23.84 23.48
C SER A 118 -41.44 23.34 23.52
N SER A 119 -40.51 24.25 23.22
CA SER A 119 -39.05 24.25 23.46
C SER A 119 -38.19 23.02 23.11
N THR A 120 -38.78 21.90 22.71
CA THR A 120 -38.12 20.61 22.53
C THR A 120 -38.83 19.85 21.43
N THR A 121 -38.10 19.58 20.34
CA THR A 121 -38.52 18.58 19.36
C THR A 121 -38.55 17.23 20.07
N LEU A 122 -39.72 16.62 20.15
CA LEU A 122 -39.88 15.28 20.68
C LEU A 122 -39.77 14.31 19.52
N SER A 123 -38.92 13.31 19.67
CA SER A 123 -38.90 12.17 18.78
C SER A 123 -39.04 10.90 19.57
N VAL A 124 -39.97 10.07 19.12
CA VAL A 124 -40.31 8.79 19.74
C VAL A 124 -39.96 7.72 18.72
N GLY A 125 -39.04 6.84 19.07
CA GLY A 125 -38.79 5.60 18.31
C GLY A 125 -39.98 4.67 18.51
N LEU A 126 -40.63 4.27 17.43
CA LEU A 126 -41.68 3.27 17.41
C LEU A 126 -41.07 1.96 16.91
N HIS A 127 -41.04 0.97 17.80
CA HIS A 127 -40.68 -0.40 17.45
C HIS A 127 -41.96 -1.20 17.24
N VAL A 128 -42.11 -1.80 16.07
CA VAL A 128 -43.28 -2.59 15.68
C VAL A 128 -42.80 -3.98 15.28
N GLN A 129 -43.06 -4.96 16.13
CA GLN A 129 -42.76 -6.35 15.82
C GLN A 129 -43.92 -6.97 15.07
N VAL A 130 -43.65 -7.46 13.87
CA VAL A 130 -44.63 -8.16 13.04
C VAL A 130 -44.20 -9.61 12.93
N VAL A 131 -45.06 -10.52 13.38
CA VAL A 131 -44.85 -11.95 13.17
C VAL A 131 -45.06 -12.25 11.69
N ILE A 132 -44.08 -12.87 11.06
CA ILE A 132 -44.10 -13.25 9.66
C ILE A 132 -43.66 -14.71 9.52
N THR A 133 -44.43 -15.49 8.77
CA THR A 133 -44.20 -16.92 8.59
C THR A 133 -42.88 -17.26 7.88
N ASN A 134 -42.25 -16.29 7.18
CA ASN A 134 -40.94 -16.47 6.56
C ASN A 134 -40.11 -15.17 6.52
N ALA A 135 -39.06 -15.11 7.34
CA ALA A 135 -38.17 -13.96 7.51
C ALA A 135 -37.37 -13.55 6.25
N ASP A 136 -37.08 -14.49 5.34
CA ASP A 136 -36.32 -14.23 4.10
C ASP A 136 -37.14 -13.55 2.99
N SER A 137 -38.43 -13.32 3.24
CA SER A 137 -39.38 -12.84 2.23
C SER A 137 -39.80 -11.39 2.38
N VAL A 138 -39.20 -10.61 3.29
CA VAL A 138 -39.62 -9.22 3.59
C VAL A 138 -38.62 -8.18 3.11
N THR A 139 -39.13 -7.16 2.43
CA THR A 139 -38.39 -5.96 2.00
C THR A 139 -39.13 -4.71 2.48
N ALA A 140 -38.44 -3.59 2.65
CA ALA A 140 -39.08 -2.33 3.02
C ALA A 140 -38.45 -1.13 2.32
N VAL A 141 -39.29 -0.13 2.00
CA VAL A 141 -38.83 1.16 1.49
C VAL A 141 -38.39 2.02 2.66
N LEU A 142 -37.07 2.18 2.82
CA LEU A 142 -36.50 2.95 3.93
C LEU A 142 -36.62 4.46 3.64
N SER A 143 -37.27 5.19 4.54
CA SER A 143 -37.39 6.65 4.48
C SER A 143 -36.89 7.28 5.79
N PRO A 144 -35.56 7.44 5.97
CA PRO A 144 -34.98 7.99 7.18
C PRO A 144 -35.19 9.51 7.26
N LYS A 145 -36.42 9.94 7.53
CA LYS A 145 -36.69 11.31 7.96
C LYS A 145 -36.32 11.45 9.44
N GLY A 146 -35.02 11.59 9.70
CA GLY A 146 -34.58 12.57 10.70
C GLY A 146 -33.73 12.11 11.88
N LEU A 147 -33.59 10.83 12.21
CA LEU A 147 -32.73 10.40 13.33
C LEU A 147 -32.06 9.05 13.07
N VAL A 148 -30.78 8.98 13.41
CA VAL A 148 -29.93 7.79 13.38
C VAL A 148 -29.83 7.29 14.82
N THR A 149 -30.20 6.04 15.09
CA THR A 149 -30.05 5.43 16.42
C THR A 149 -28.59 5.10 16.71
N LEU A 150 -28.24 4.84 17.98
CA LEU A 150 -26.91 4.33 18.33
C LEU A 150 -26.61 3.00 17.61
N GLN A 151 -27.64 2.21 17.33
CA GLN A 151 -27.51 0.94 16.64
C GLN A 151 -27.19 1.15 15.15
N ASP A 152 -27.83 2.13 14.51
CA ASP A 152 -27.52 2.53 13.13
C ASP A 152 -26.07 2.99 12.99
N LEU A 153 -25.56 3.76 13.95
CA LEU A 153 -24.16 4.18 13.99
C LEU A 153 -23.20 2.97 14.10
N LYS A 154 -23.52 2.01 14.97
CA LYS A 154 -22.73 0.76 15.09
C LYS A 154 -22.73 -0.05 13.81
N ASN A 155 -23.84 -0.05 13.05
CA ASN A 155 -23.94 -0.74 11.78
C ASN A 155 -23.16 0.00 10.68
N HIS A 156 -23.25 1.34 10.64
CA HIS A 156 -22.43 2.19 9.76
C HIS A 156 -20.94 1.90 9.95
N ASP A 157 -20.45 1.87 11.20
CA ASP A 157 -19.03 1.65 11.51
C ASP A 157 -18.50 0.26 11.14
N LYS A 158 -19.37 -0.75 10.98
CA LYS A 158 -19.00 -2.08 10.48
C LYS A 158 -18.89 -2.15 8.96
N THR A 159 -19.37 -1.14 8.24
CA THR A 159 -19.41 -1.15 6.78
C THR A 159 -18.04 -0.68 6.24
N PRO A 160 -17.32 -1.48 5.42
CA PRO A 160 -15.93 -1.21 5.03
C PRO A 160 -15.69 0.13 4.30
N ASP A 161 -16.70 0.65 3.63
CA ASP A 161 -16.67 1.86 2.80
C ASP A 161 -17.34 3.07 3.46
N ALA A 162 -17.91 2.93 4.66
CA ALA A 162 -18.56 4.01 5.40
C ALA A 162 -17.66 5.24 5.62
N HIS A 163 -16.35 5.03 5.69
CA HIS A 163 -15.35 6.04 6.01
C HIS A 163 -14.34 6.28 4.88
N THR A 164 -14.69 5.98 3.62
CA THR A 164 -13.76 6.09 2.48
C THR A 164 -13.20 7.51 2.31
N ALA A 165 -13.96 8.55 2.66
CA ALA A 165 -13.51 9.94 2.66
C ALA A 165 -12.54 10.29 3.82
N LEU A 166 -12.47 9.45 4.86
CA LEU A 166 -11.48 9.55 5.95
C LEU A 166 -10.18 8.81 5.61
N ALA A 167 -10.11 8.12 4.46
CA ALA A 167 -8.88 7.49 3.98
C ALA A 167 -7.77 8.54 3.85
N ALA A 168 -6.92 8.55 4.85
CA ALA A 168 -5.94 9.59 5.05
C ALA A 168 -4.69 9.30 4.21
N THR A 169 -4.63 9.79 2.97
CA THR A 169 -3.39 9.67 2.18
C THR A 169 -2.26 10.48 2.85
N ILE A 170 -1.16 9.80 3.18
CA ILE A 170 0.09 10.44 3.64
C ILE A 170 0.80 11.03 2.42
N ASN A 171 1.00 12.34 2.44
CA ASN A 171 1.55 13.08 1.31
C ASN A 171 2.70 13.98 1.79
N ASP A 172 3.85 13.84 1.15
CA ASP A 172 5.09 14.55 1.45
C ASP A 172 5.10 16.00 0.92
N ALA A 173 4.12 16.36 0.08
CA ALA A 173 3.83 17.75 -0.32
C ALA A 173 3.12 18.56 0.79
N LEU A 174 2.52 17.90 1.78
CA LEU A 174 1.81 18.56 2.88
C LEU A 174 2.77 18.82 4.07
N LYS A 175 3.69 19.77 3.89
CA LYS A 175 4.60 20.21 4.96
C LYS A 175 3.84 21.10 5.96
N PRO A 176 3.85 20.80 7.27
CA PRO A 176 3.14 21.63 8.24
C PRO A 176 3.89 22.94 8.52
N THR A 177 3.15 24.04 8.69
CA THR A 177 3.69 25.41 8.79
C THR A 177 3.71 25.95 10.23
N GLY A 178 3.36 25.15 11.24
CA GLY A 178 3.31 25.56 12.66
C GLY A 178 3.31 24.37 13.63
N ASP A 179 3.04 24.61 14.92
CA ASP A 179 3.06 23.59 15.99
C ASP A 179 1.66 23.37 16.59
N THR A 180 0.68 23.07 15.72
CA THR A 180 -0.72 22.80 16.09
C THR A 180 -1.29 21.59 15.35
N ASP A 181 -0.42 20.64 15.00
CA ASP A 181 -0.64 19.79 13.84
C ASP A 181 -1.09 18.36 14.15
N THR A 182 -2.08 17.89 13.40
CA THR A 182 -2.70 16.56 13.50
C THR A 182 -1.71 15.40 13.27
N VAL A 183 -2.04 14.17 13.71
CA VAL A 183 -1.21 12.95 13.50
C VAL A 183 -0.76 12.77 12.04
N ARG A 184 -1.60 13.15 11.08
CA ARG A 184 -1.29 13.14 9.64
C ARG A 184 -0.10 14.03 9.29
N ASN A 185 -0.04 15.22 9.87
CA ASN A 185 1.03 16.18 9.62
C ASN A 185 2.37 15.68 10.17
N LEU A 186 2.35 15.00 11.32
CA LEU A 186 3.54 14.31 11.86
C LEU A 186 4.02 13.17 10.94
N LEU A 187 3.09 12.36 10.41
CA LEU A 187 3.42 11.28 9.46
C LEU A 187 3.95 11.83 8.13
N SER A 188 3.36 12.91 7.60
CA SER A 188 3.87 13.63 6.42
C SER A 188 5.27 14.20 6.66
N GLN A 189 5.56 14.72 7.85
CA GLN A 189 6.92 15.16 8.21
C GLN A 189 7.90 13.99 8.25
N LEU A 190 7.51 12.85 8.80
CA LEU A 190 8.36 11.65 8.82
C LEU A 190 8.66 11.16 7.40
N ALA A 191 7.64 11.11 6.54
CA ALA A 191 7.79 10.77 5.11
C ALA A 191 8.76 11.74 4.40
N ASN A 192 8.65 13.04 4.67
CA ASN A 192 9.56 14.05 4.12
C ASN A 192 11.00 13.84 4.62
N ARG A 193 11.20 13.56 5.92
CA ARG A 193 12.53 13.27 6.48
C ARG A 193 13.15 12.03 5.85
N TYR A 194 12.37 10.97 5.66
CA TYR A 194 12.84 9.78 4.96
C TYR A 194 13.27 10.12 3.53
N LYS A 195 12.43 10.82 2.78
CA LYS A 195 12.73 11.23 1.40
C LYS A 195 14.07 11.96 1.31
N VAL A 196 14.26 12.99 2.14
CA VAL A 196 15.49 13.80 2.17
C VAL A 196 16.69 12.95 2.59
N GLY A 197 16.54 12.11 3.62
CA GLY A 197 17.62 11.25 4.11
C GLY A 197 18.03 10.15 3.13
N ALA A 198 17.07 9.57 2.39
CA ALA A 198 17.29 8.54 1.39
C ALA A 198 17.68 9.10 0.01
N GLY A 199 17.49 10.41 -0.23
CA GLY A 199 17.80 11.06 -1.50
C GLY A 199 16.88 10.63 -2.65
N VAL A 200 15.60 10.42 -2.35
CA VAL A 200 14.58 9.92 -3.30
C VAL A 200 13.53 10.98 -3.65
N GLU A 201 12.71 10.77 -4.69
CA GLU A 201 11.69 11.72 -5.14
C GLU A 201 10.37 11.57 -4.36
N HIS A 202 9.97 10.33 -4.09
CA HIS A 202 8.86 9.97 -3.23
C HIS A 202 9.34 9.13 -2.06
N TRP A 203 8.68 9.27 -0.90
CA TRP A 203 9.03 8.49 0.29
C TRP A 203 8.83 6.97 0.13
N THR A 204 8.12 6.55 -0.92
CA THR A 204 7.89 5.16 -1.31
C THR A 204 8.92 4.61 -2.29
N ASP A 205 9.78 5.46 -2.84
CA ASP A 205 10.78 5.03 -3.82
C ASP A 205 11.93 4.27 -3.15
N ASN A 206 12.57 3.40 -3.92
CA ASN A 206 13.78 2.72 -3.46
C ASN A 206 14.97 3.71 -3.43
N PRO A 207 15.84 3.66 -2.41
CA PRO A 207 17.04 4.48 -2.37
C PRO A 207 18.00 4.13 -3.53
N PRO A 208 18.76 5.11 -4.04
CA PRO A 208 19.60 4.96 -5.24
C PRO A 208 20.75 3.96 -5.08
N ILE A 209 21.20 3.70 -3.85
CA ILE A 209 22.14 2.62 -3.53
C ILE A 209 21.56 1.79 -2.40
N THR A 210 21.15 0.57 -2.71
CA THR A 210 20.62 -0.36 -1.71
C THR A 210 21.77 -1.06 -0.99
N MET A 211 21.56 -1.48 0.27
CA MET A 211 22.50 -2.37 0.96
C MET A 211 22.78 -3.66 0.16
N ALA A 212 21.81 -4.11 -0.66
CA ALA A 212 22.00 -5.23 -1.57
C ALA A 212 23.00 -4.93 -2.69
N ALA A 213 22.98 -3.72 -3.26
CA ALA A 213 23.97 -3.28 -4.25
C ALA A 213 25.37 -3.19 -3.64
N VAL A 214 25.50 -2.63 -2.42
CA VAL A 214 26.76 -2.58 -1.68
C VAL A 214 27.27 -3.98 -1.38
N LYS A 215 26.41 -4.88 -0.91
CA LYS A 215 26.77 -6.28 -0.67
C LYS A 215 27.24 -6.97 -1.96
N THR A 216 26.52 -6.78 -3.06
CA THR A 216 26.89 -7.36 -4.36
C THR A 216 28.26 -6.88 -4.82
N PHE A 217 28.57 -5.60 -4.63
CA PHE A 217 29.90 -5.05 -4.91
C PHE A 217 30.97 -5.69 -4.04
N MET A 218 30.74 -5.80 -2.72
CA MET A 218 31.67 -6.44 -1.78
C MET A 218 31.91 -7.93 -2.12
N ASP A 219 30.86 -8.68 -2.45
CA ASP A 219 30.95 -10.09 -2.85
C ASP A 219 31.79 -10.27 -4.14
N LYS A 220 31.65 -9.34 -5.11
CA LYS A 220 32.44 -9.33 -6.35
C LYS A 220 33.92 -9.02 -6.09
N MET A 221 34.19 -8.12 -5.14
CA MET A 221 35.57 -7.75 -4.78
C MET A 221 36.34 -8.93 -4.15
N ALA A 222 35.66 -9.78 -3.37
CA ALA A 222 36.28 -10.94 -2.71
C ALA A 222 36.58 -12.11 -3.66
N SER A 223 35.80 -12.27 -4.74
CA SER A 223 35.86 -13.47 -5.60
C SER A 223 36.70 -13.31 -6.87
N GLY A 224 37.03 -12.07 -7.27
CA GLY A 224 37.68 -11.80 -8.56
C GLY A 224 36.79 -12.11 -9.78
N SER A 225 35.50 -12.40 -9.57
CA SER A 225 34.54 -12.81 -10.59
C SER A 225 34.26 -11.76 -11.67
N ALA A 226 34.70 -10.51 -11.47
CA ALA A 226 34.58 -9.43 -12.44
C ALA A 226 35.75 -9.37 -13.44
N VAL A 227 36.84 -10.15 -13.24
CA VAL A 227 38.00 -10.12 -14.14
C VAL A 227 37.64 -10.77 -15.47
N VAL A 228 37.83 -10.02 -16.55
CA VAL A 228 37.60 -10.48 -17.93
C VAL A 228 38.94 -10.84 -18.57
N TRP A 229 39.01 -12.01 -19.18
CA TRP A 229 40.20 -12.55 -19.83
C TRP A 229 40.07 -12.56 -21.36
N ASP A 230 41.14 -12.20 -22.06
CA ASP A 230 41.33 -12.32 -23.50
C ASP A 230 42.70 -12.96 -23.77
N GLY A 231 42.72 -14.30 -23.80
CA GLY A 231 43.94 -15.09 -23.78
C GLY A 231 44.79 -14.76 -22.56
N ASN A 232 46.00 -14.23 -22.79
CA ASN A 232 46.93 -13.83 -21.73
C ASN A 232 46.69 -12.40 -21.21
N LYS A 233 45.81 -11.62 -21.83
CA LYS A 233 45.43 -10.29 -21.36
C LYS A 233 44.25 -10.40 -20.41
N TRP A 234 44.18 -9.50 -19.44
CA TRP A 234 43.05 -9.40 -18.52
C TRP A 234 42.76 -7.94 -18.15
N HIS A 235 41.51 -7.67 -17.80
CA HIS A 235 41.09 -6.39 -17.22
C HIS A 235 40.01 -6.60 -16.14
N ASN A 236 40.04 -5.76 -15.11
CA ASN A 236 39.00 -5.69 -14.09
C ASN A 236 38.23 -4.37 -14.27
N PRO A 237 36.98 -4.40 -14.78
CA PRO A 237 36.19 -3.19 -15.02
C PRO A 237 35.79 -2.46 -13.73
N LEU A 238 35.85 -3.13 -12.57
CA LEU A 238 35.51 -2.52 -11.28
C LEU A 238 36.65 -1.70 -10.69
N THR A 239 37.91 -2.13 -10.88
CA THR A 239 39.09 -1.43 -10.32
C THR A 239 39.86 -0.63 -11.36
N GLY A 240 39.66 -0.92 -12.65
CA GLY A 240 40.47 -0.37 -13.74
C GLY A 240 41.85 -1.04 -13.85
N ALA A 241 42.13 -2.09 -13.08
CA ALA A 241 43.38 -2.85 -13.20
C ALA A 241 43.39 -3.70 -14.47
N TYR A 242 44.55 -3.85 -15.10
CA TYR A 242 44.72 -4.65 -16.31
C TYR A 242 46.14 -5.16 -16.45
N GLY A 243 46.34 -6.21 -17.25
CA GLY A 243 47.66 -6.79 -17.42
C GLY A 243 47.80 -7.74 -18.59
N LEU A 244 49.04 -8.16 -18.81
CA LEU A 244 49.45 -9.17 -19.78
C LEU A 244 50.32 -10.22 -19.08
N ASN A 245 49.83 -11.45 -19.02
CA ASN A 245 50.55 -12.60 -18.49
C ASN A 245 51.39 -13.26 -19.58
N ALA A 246 52.59 -12.74 -19.82
CA ALA A 246 53.54 -13.25 -20.80
C ALA A 246 54.98 -13.19 -20.26
N GLN A 247 55.93 -13.79 -20.99
CA GLN A 247 57.37 -13.70 -20.68
C GLN A 247 57.82 -12.25 -20.51
N ASN A 248 57.38 -11.37 -21.42
CA ASN A 248 57.51 -9.92 -21.30
C ASN A 248 56.12 -9.36 -21.01
N GLY A 249 55.81 -9.22 -19.73
CA GLY A 249 54.46 -8.94 -19.23
C GLY A 249 54.39 -7.70 -18.36
N TYR A 250 53.18 -7.35 -17.97
CA TYR A 250 52.94 -6.22 -17.07
C TYR A 250 51.64 -6.39 -16.28
N VAL A 251 51.57 -5.67 -15.16
CA VAL A 251 50.35 -5.40 -14.40
C VAL A 251 50.26 -3.89 -14.15
N CYS A 252 49.14 -3.30 -14.52
CA CYS A 252 48.74 -1.97 -14.09
C CYS A 252 47.63 -2.10 -13.05
N PHE A 253 47.81 -1.49 -11.89
CA PHE A 253 46.85 -1.55 -10.79
C PHE A 253 45.65 -0.60 -11.00
N GLY A 254 45.70 0.24 -12.02
CA GLY A 254 44.61 1.15 -12.38
C GLY A 254 44.62 2.46 -11.59
N PRO A 255 43.62 3.34 -11.82
CA PRO A 255 43.60 4.70 -11.28
C PRO A 255 43.56 4.77 -9.75
N ASN A 256 42.91 3.80 -9.10
CA ASN A 256 42.77 3.78 -7.63
C ASN A 256 44.12 3.63 -6.91
N ASP A 257 45.08 2.95 -7.56
CA ASP A 257 46.44 2.75 -7.07
C ASP A 257 47.43 3.74 -7.69
N GLY A 258 46.93 4.91 -8.12
CA GLY A 258 47.74 5.98 -8.72
C GLY A 258 48.37 5.60 -10.06
N GLY A 259 47.79 4.63 -10.77
CA GLY A 259 48.29 4.14 -12.05
C GLY A 259 49.61 3.38 -11.92
N LEU A 260 49.91 2.78 -10.76
CA LEU A 260 51.14 2.00 -10.57
C LEU A 260 51.22 0.86 -11.61
N ILE A 261 52.39 0.71 -12.22
CA ILE A 261 52.69 -0.33 -13.20
C ILE A 261 53.91 -1.12 -12.73
N ILE A 262 53.83 -2.44 -12.80
CA ILE A 262 54.99 -3.34 -12.73
C ILE A 262 55.11 -4.04 -14.09
N GLN A 263 56.27 -3.94 -14.72
CA GLN A 263 56.59 -4.62 -15.97
C GLN A 263 57.79 -5.53 -15.77
N TRP A 264 57.84 -6.65 -16.48
CA TRP A 264 58.96 -7.58 -16.44
C TRP A 264 59.28 -8.13 -17.82
N GLY A 265 60.47 -8.70 -17.94
CA GLY A 265 60.83 -9.43 -19.14
C GLY A 265 62.24 -9.98 -19.16
N THR A 266 62.62 -10.51 -20.32
CA THR A 266 63.97 -10.94 -20.64
C THR A 266 64.42 -10.25 -21.92
N THR A 267 65.68 -9.79 -21.95
CA THR A 267 66.25 -9.18 -23.16
C THR A 267 66.71 -10.23 -24.17
N ASP A 268 67.07 -9.76 -25.37
CA ASP A 268 67.94 -10.53 -26.25
C ASP A 268 69.33 -10.71 -25.61
N LYS A 269 70.14 -11.60 -26.19
CA LYS A 269 71.51 -11.84 -25.73
C LYS A 269 72.39 -10.63 -26.00
N ASP A 270 73.17 -10.26 -24.99
CA ASP A 270 74.31 -9.38 -25.11
C ASP A 270 75.37 -10.00 -26.02
N LYS A 271 75.94 -9.19 -26.90
CA LYS A 271 77.02 -9.60 -27.82
C LYS A 271 78.41 -9.32 -27.23
N GLY A 272 78.48 -8.86 -25.97
CA GLY A 272 79.71 -8.54 -25.25
C GLY A 272 80.31 -7.18 -25.63
N VAL A 273 79.59 -6.36 -26.40
CA VAL A 273 80.02 -5.01 -26.81
C VAL A 273 78.82 -4.06 -26.78
N GLY A 274 78.77 -3.21 -25.75
CA GLY A 274 77.75 -2.18 -25.55
C GLY A 274 76.44 -2.70 -24.96
N ALA A 275 75.57 -1.78 -24.54
CA ALA A 275 74.35 -2.11 -23.80
C ALA A 275 73.27 -2.78 -24.67
N VAL A 276 72.52 -3.71 -24.05
CA VAL A 276 71.32 -4.33 -24.62
C VAL A 276 70.08 -3.53 -24.25
N ARG A 277 69.20 -3.32 -25.24
CA ARG A 277 67.94 -2.60 -25.04
C ARG A 277 66.79 -3.56 -24.68
N PHE A 278 66.08 -3.26 -23.61
CA PHE A 278 64.78 -3.85 -23.31
C PHE A 278 63.66 -2.86 -23.67
N VAL A 279 62.68 -3.30 -24.46
CA VAL A 279 61.47 -2.52 -24.78
C VAL A 279 60.36 -2.93 -23.83
N TYR A 280 59.74 -1.95 -23.18
CA TYR A 280 58.66 -2.21 -22.24
C TYR A 280 57.40 -2.68 -22.97
N PRO A 281 56.64 -3.63 -22.40
CA PRO A 281 55.33 -4.01 -22.93
C PRO A 281 54.36 -2.82 -23.09
N ILE A 282 54.39 -1.86 -22.16
CA ILE A 282 53.64 -0.59 -22.23
C ILE A 282 54.53 0.58 -21.81
N THR A 283 54.19 1.78 -22.28
CA THR A 283 54.84 3.02 -21.82
C THR A 283 54.48 3.29 -20.36
N CYS A 284 55.46 3.72 -19.56
CA CYS A 284 55.25 4.18 -18.20
C CYS A 284 56.24 5.31 -17.87
N THR A 285 55.92 6.16 -16.90
CA THR A 285 56.91 7.00 -16.23
C THR A 285 57.66 6.15 -15.21
N PRO A 286 58.95 5.80 -15.44
CA PRO A 286 59.64 4.83 -14.60
C PRO A 286 60.04 5.47 -13.26
N LEU A 287 59.81 4.73 -12.17
CA LEU A 287 60.18 5.13 -10.80
C LEU A 287 61.45 4.41 -10.34
N SER A 288 61.52 3.10 -10.63
CA SER A 288 62.66 2.25 -10.28
C SER A 288 62.74 1.06 -11.23
N ALA A 289 63.94 0.56 -11.47
CA ALA A 289 64.14 -0.64 -12.26
C ALA A 289 65.36 -1.41 -11.73
N THR A 290 65.34 -2.73 -11.89
CA THR A 290 66.46 -3.61 -11.53
C THR A 290 66.62 -4.69 -12.59
N ALA A 291 67.87 -5.02 -12.91
CA ALA A 291 68.22 -6.03 -13.88
C ALA A 291 69.22 -7.03 -13.29
N SER A 292 69.21 -8.26 -13.81
CA SER A 292 70.17 -9.30 -13.45
C SER A 292 70.49 -10.20 -14.64
N CYS A 293 71.66 -10.83 -14.61
CA CYS A 293 72.06 -11.84 -15.59
C CYS A 293 71.18 -13.10 -15.51
N THR A 294 71.04 -13.82 -16.62
CA THR A 294 70.18 -15.03 -16.69
C THR A 294 70.88 -16.32 -16.26
N SER A 295 72.22 -16.35 -16.22
CA SER A 295 73.06 -17.47 -15.76
C SER A 295 73.44 -17.31 -14.28
N MET A 296 73.33 -18.39 -13.49
CA MET A 296 73.70 -18.42 -12.07
C MET A 296 75.22 -18.50 -11.81
N SER A 297 76.04 -18.58 -12.85
CA SER A 297 77.51 -18.68 -12.76
C SER A 297 78.22 -17.33 -12.79
N ASP A 298 77.52 -16.26 -13.16
CA ASP A 298 78.08 -14.93 -13.34
C ASP A 298 77.58 -14.02 -12.21
N ASP A 299 78.43 -13.11 -11.73
CA ASP A 299 78.10 -12.26 -10.59
C ASP A 299 76.86 -11.39 -10.92
N PRO A 300 75.71 -11.61 -10.25
CA PRO A 300 74.47 -10.88 -10.55
C PRO A 300 74.58 -9.39 -10.21
N SER A 301 75.66 -8.95 -9.54
CA SER A 301 75.90 -7.54 -9.20
C SER A 301 76.41 -6.68 -10.36
N ASP A 302 76.75 -7.28 -11.51
CA ASP A 302 77.34 -6.55 -12.63
C ASP A 302 76.32 -5.96 -13.62
N ALA A 303 75.06 -6.41 -13.63
CA ALA A 303 74.04 -5.90 -14.55
C ALA A 303 73.54 -4.51 -14.10
N ALA A 304 73.98 -3.48 -14.81
CA ALA A 304 73.62 -2.09 -14.55
C ALA A 304 72.63 -1.58 -15.61
N ILE A 305 71.53 -0.98 -15.15
CA ILE A 305 70.66 -0.20 -16.03
C ILE A 305 71.35 1.13 -16.33
N THR A 306 71.84 1.29 -17.55
CA THR A 306 72.63 2.44 -18.00
C THR A 306 71.75 3.58 -18.51
N THR A 307 70.51 3.29 -18.89
CA THR A 307 69.54 4.32 -19.29
C THR A 307 68.13 3.86 -18.98
N LEU A 308 67.31 4.78 -18.44
CA LEU A 308 65.92 4.55 -18.10
C LEU A 308 65.03 5.55 -18.87
N MET A 309 64.21 5.06 -19.79
CA MET A 309 63.29 5.85 -20.61
C MET A 309 61.84 5.41 -20.35
N ASN A 310 60.87 6.13 -20.91
CA ASN A 310 59.45 5.84 -20.69
C ASN A 310 58.95 4.55 -21.38
N ASN A 311 59.64 4.08 -22.41
CA ASN A 311 59.24 2.92 -23.21
C ASN A 311 60.31 1.82 -23.27
N SER A 312 61.44 2.01 -22.60
CA SER A 312 62.60 1.15 -22.71
C SER A 312 63.68 1.48 -21.69
N CYS A 313 64.62 0.56 -21.54
CA CYS A 313 65.88 0.82 -20.84
C CYS A 313 67.03 0.13 -21.56
N ASN A 314 68.24 0.53 -21.22
CA ASN A 314 69.47 -0.15 -21.65
C ASN A 314 70.14 -0.79 -20.44
N ILE A 315 70.63 -2.01 -20.61
CA ILE A 315 71.28 -2.82 -19.58
C ILE A 315 72.65 -3.21 -20.10
N ASP A 316 73.67 -3.05 -19.27
CA ASP A 316 75.05 -3.40 -19.61
C ASP A 316 75.74 -3.97 -18.37
N VAL A 317 76.85 -4.68 -18.58
CA VAL A 317 77.71 -5.14 -17.50
C VAL A 317 79.05 -4.41 -17.51
N LYS A 318 79.67 -4.23 -16.33
CA LYS A 318 81.03 -3.67 -16.27
C LYS A 318 82.10 -4.65 -16.76
N GLN A 319 81.82 -5.96 -16.75
CA GLN A 319 82.75 -6.99 -17.17
C GLN A 319 82.67 -7.21 -18.69
N SER A 320 83.78 -7.03 -19.40
CA SER A 320 83.87 -7.02 -20.88
C SER A 320 83.64 -8.38 -21.58
N ALA A 321 82.97 -9.34 -20.94
CA ALA A 321 82.87 -10.72 -21.41
C ALA A 321 81.50 -11.39 -21.25
N TYR A 322 80.49 -10.74 -20.67
CA TYR A 322 79.17 -11.37 -20.54
C TYR A 322 78.47 -11.46 -21.90
N THR A 323 78.13 -12.68 -22.30
CA THR A 323 77.37 -12.97 -23.52
C THR A 323 76.10 -13.75 -23.16
N GLY A 324 75.12 -13.05 -22.59
CA GLY A 324 73.88 -13.65 -22.13
C GLY A 324 72.71 -12.66 -22.13
N ALA A 325 71.51 -13.12 -21.79
CA ALA A 325 70.34 -12.25 -21.67
C ALA A 325 70.22 -11.69 -20.24
N TYR A 326 69.48 -10.60 -20.08
CA TYR A 326 69.17 -10.01 -18.78
C TYR A 326 67.70 -10.23 -18.43
N ARG A 327 67.38 -10.45 -17.16
CA ARG A 327 66.04 -10.34 -16.60
C ARG A 327 65.86 -8.96 -16.02
N ILE A 328 64.67 -8.40 -16.17
CA ILE A 328 64.38 -7.05 -15.69
C ILE A 328 62.99 -6.95 -15.06
N ILE A 329 62.92 -6.13 -14.01
CA ILE A 329 61.68 -5.64 -13.42
C ILE A 329 61.73 -4.10 -13.43
N ILE A 330 60.67 -3.48 -13.93
CA ILE A 330 60.47 -2.03 -13.95
C ILE A 330 59.21 -1.71 -13.16
N ILE A 331 59.30 -0.74 -12.26
CA ILE A 331 58.19 -0.16 -11.53
C ILE A 331 58.02 1.28 -12.02
N GLY A 332 56.82 1.64 -12.45
CA GLY A 332 56.51 2.97 -12.98
C GLY A 332 55.06 3.36 -12.75
N ARG A 333 54.63 4.43 -13.42
CA ARG A 333 53.23 4.89 -13.43
C ARG A 333 52.72 5.06 -14.86
N SER A 334 51.44 4.77 -15.07
CA SER A 334 50.73 4.97 -16.36
C SER A 334 50.70 6.43 -16.76
#